data_AF-A2ED51-F1
#
_entry.id   AF-A2ED51-F1
#
_cell.length_a   1.000
_cell.length_b   1.000
_cell.length_c   1.000
_cell.angle_alpha   90.00
_cell.angle_beta   90.00
_cell.angle_gamma   90.00
#
_symmetry.space_group_name_H-M   'P 1'
#
loop_
_entity.id
_entity.type
_entity.pdbx_description
1 polymer ?
#
loop_
_entity_poly.entity_id
_entity_poly.type
_entity_poly.pdbx_seq_one_letter_code
_entity_poly.pdbx_strand_id
1 'polypeptide(L)'
;MLDFSPDDQKKVIFSQLAASVLFANMILLPQCSVRLEMLFYTDLIFFQVSDKSKYLKNTNYDFSAEGDLQYEGLKELVLKYFRDDRVDLAHFIHCKMNQGLSVVRGVTRSDSKWQGFTSDATFGYHGRFELAFVHEIGHQIGAHHPFTFKPNGGFYATEVGSGVSIMAYPGRSNGDDVQPTNYPYYNIQNLDEITRFLATAYHVNTEPKEDQPPVIDDMKRLYYIPKSTAFLLQGSAHDNDDPVLYYHWETIDEYAGVVTRKTFGSTRTKGPIMRDYDVTTDNFRYIPKLERILAGKILEEAPPTDWETVPSVARTLNFAFVVRDKQYYSGEPGYVTFDTVTLQVTDDGPFKITSLSSASSFRRGSKTTIQWDVAGTNAGSINAQKVTIKFSPDRGQTWQDLHSNVDNTGSYEITFPNVATTQGRIMIKPDDNVFLTINTADITLT
;
A
#
# COMPACT_ATOMS: atom_id res chain seq x y z
N MET A 1 3.92 13.93 -39.22
CA MET A 1 4.40 14.73 -38.09
C MET A 1 4.17 16.18 -38.45
N LEU A 2 3.56 16.97 -37.58
CA LEU A 2 3.35 18.40 -37.82
C LEU A 2 4.73 19.10 -37.94
N ASP A 3 4.93 19.90 -38.98
CA ASP A 3 6.17 20.67 -39.24
C ASP A 3 6.33 21.82 -38.23
N PHE A 4 6.59 21.48 -36.97
CA PHE A 4 6.94 22.46 -35.95
C PHE A 4 8.39 22.89 -36.07
N SER A 5 8.65 24.18 -35.85
CA SER A 5 10.01 24.68 -35.67
C SER A 5 10.67 24.02 -34.43
N PRO A 6 12.01 23.91 -34.37
CA PRO A 6 12.70 23.38 -33.19
C PRO A 6 12.31 24.09 -31.88
N ASP A 7 12.07 25.40 -31.93
CA ASP A 7 11.64 26.18 -30.76
C ASP A 7 10.22 25.81 -30.31
N ASP A 8 9.31 25.56 -31.25
CA ASP A 8 7.96 25.12 -30.94
C ASP A 8 7.94 23.70 -30.38
N GLN A 9 8.81 22.81 -30.91
CA GLN A 9 9.01 21.48 -30.33
C GLN A 9 9.52 21.55 -28.89
N LYS A 10 10.48 22.44 -28.60
CA LYS A 10 10.99 22.67 -27.23
C LYS A 10 9.89 23.16 -26.28
N LYS A 11 9.01 24.06 -26.74
CA LYS A 11 7.86 24.52 -25.94
C LYS A 11 6.87 23.39 -25.63
N VAL A 12 6.58 22.52 -26.61
CA VAL A 12 5.72 21.35 -26.40
C VAL A 12 6.31 20.42 -25.35
N ILE A 13 7.60 20.12 -25.45
CA ILE A 13 8.30 19.27 -24.45
C ILE A 13 8.26 19.93 -23.07
N PHE A 14 8.54 21.23 -22.98
CA PHE A 14 8.44 21.96 -21.71
C PHE A 14 7.06 21.83 -21.07
N SER A 15 5.98 22.00 -21.85
CA SER A 15 4.61 21.83 -21.34
C SER A 15 4.34 20.41 -20.82
N GLN A 16 4.85 19.37 -21.49
CA GLN A 16 4.73 17.99 -21.03
C GLN A 16 5.51 17.73 -19.74
N LEU A 17 6.71 18.30 -19.62
CA LEU A 17 7.50 18.22 -18.39
C LEU A 17 6.81 18.94 -17.22
N ALA A 18 6.25 20.13 -17.46
CA ALA A 18 5.48 20.86 -16.46
C ALA A 18 4.26 20.04 -15.99
N ALA A 19 3.56 19.36 -16.91
CA ALA A 19 2.46 18.47 -16.56
C ALA A 19 2.92 17.26 -15.72
N SER A 20 4.11 16.71 -16.01
CA SER A 20 4.69 15.61 -15.23
C SER A 20 5.09 16.05 -13.80
N VAL A 21 5.62 17.26 -13.66
CA VAL A 21 5.91 17.87 -12.35
C VAL A 21 4.61 18.13 -11.57
N LEU A 22 3.56 18.60 -12.25
CA LEU A 22 2.24 18.76 -11.64
C LEU A 22 1.70 17.42 -11.15
N PHE A 23 1.80 16.36 -11.95
CA PHE A 23 1.40 15.01 -11.53
C PHE A 23 2.19 14.53 -10.32
N ALA A 24 3.50 14.77 -10.27
CA ALA A 24 4.31 14.46 -9.11
C ALA A 24 3.83 15.21 -7.86
N ASN A 25 3.52 16.50 -7.99
CA ASN A 25 2.97 17.29 -6.90
C ASN A 25 1.59 16.81 -6.45
N MET A 26 0.77 16.27 -7.36
CA MET A 26 -0.51 15.66 -7.00
C MET A 26 -0.35 14.53 -5.97
N ILE A 27 0.75 13.78 -6.04
CA ILE A 27 1.06 12.66 -5.15
C ILE A 27 1.87 13.11 -3.92
N LEU A 28 2.88 13.96 -4.12
CA LEU A 28 3.84 14.35 -3.08
C LEU A 28 3.24 15.30 -2.03
N LEU A 29 2.36 16.22 -2.42
CA LEU A 29 1.75 17.17 -1.50
C LEU A 29 0.87 16.52 -0.43
N PRO A 30 -0.12 15.68 -0.78
CA PRO A 30 -1.02 15.10 0.22
C PRO A 30 -0.33 14.09 1.14
N GLN A 31 0.79 13.51 0.72
CA GLN A 31 1.41 12.38 1.44
C GLN A 31 2.72 12.74 2.13
N CYS A 32 3.52 13.64 1.54
CA CYS A 32 4.85 14.01 2.04
C CYS A 32 4.94 15.48 2.43
N SER A 33 3.92 16.30 2.14
CA SER A 33 4.00 17.77 2.20
C SER A 33 5.18 18.33 1.40
N VAL A 34 5.50 17.70 0.26
CA VAL A 34 6.59 18.12 -0.65
C VAL A 34 6.02 18.71 -1.93
N ARG A 35 6.53 19.88 -2.32
CA ARG A 35 6.26 20.51 -3.62
C ARG A 35 7.54 20.57 -4.46
N LEU A 36 7.47 20.07 -5.68
CA LEU A 36 8.48 20.30 -6.70
C LEU A 36 8.20 21.62 -7.42
N GLU A 37 9.20 22.50 -7.44
CA GLU A 37 9.18 23.75 -8.20
C GLU A 37 10.21 23.65 -9.34
N MET A 38 9.73 23.71 -10.58
CA MET A 38 10.57 23.45 -11.74
C MET A 38 11.45 24.67 -12.07
N LEU A 39 12.77 24.49 -12.01
CA LEU A 39 13.74 25.40 -12.61
C LEU A 39 14.11 24.88 -14.00
N PHE A 40 13.84 25.66 -15.05
CA PHE A 40 14.00 25.17 -16.41
C PHE A 40 14.39 26.24 -17.43
N TYR A 41 15.22 25.86 -18.40
CA TYR A 41 15.50 26.60 -19.62
C TYR A 41 15.31 25.67 -20.83
N THR A 42 14.69 26.15 -21.91
CA THR A 42 14.48 25.37 -23.14
C THR A 42 15.77 24.94 -23.83
N ASP A 43 16.91 25.58 -23.51
CA ASP A 43 18.25 25.17 -23.96
C ASP A 43 18.76 23.88 -23.33
N LEU A 44 18.08 23.36 -22.31
CA LEU A 44 18.34 22.05 -21.71
C LEU A 44 17.67 20.90 -22.49
N ILE A 45 16.90 21.22 -23.54
CA ILE A 45 16.27 20.23 -24.41
C ILE A 45 17.16 19.96 -25.61
N PHE A 46 17.58 18.71 -25.76
CA PHE A 46 18.43 18.24 -26.84
C PHE A 46 17.68 17.22 -27.72
N PHE A 47 17.68 17.44 -29.04
CA PHE A 47 17.04 16.53 -30.00
C PHE A 47 18.00 15.48 -30.54
N GLN A 48 19.28 15.80 -30.71
CA GLN A 48 20.27 14.87 -31.25
C GLN A 48 21.26 14.38 -30.20
N VAL A 49 21.76 13.16 -30.39
CA VAL A 49 22.77 12.55 -29.51
C VAL A 49 24.10 13.31 -29.57
N SER A 50 24.43 13.90 -30.72
CA SER A 50 25.62 14.73 -30.93
C SER A 50 25.61 16.02 -30.10
N ASP A 51 24.43 16.57 -29.80
CA ASP A 51 24.31 17.84 -29.06
C ASP A 51 24.55 17.64 -27.55
N LYS A 52 24.27 16.43 -27.06
CA LYS A 52 24.44 16.05 -25.65
C LYS A 52 25.78 15.37 -25.31
N SER A 53 26.51 14.82 -26.29
CA SER A 53 27.81 14.16 -26.06
C SER A 53 28.89 15.09 -25.48
N LYS A 54 28.68 16.41 -25.57
CA LYS A 54 29.50 17.45 -24.93
C LYS A 54 29.35 17.48 -23.41
N TYR A 55 28.18 17.12 -22.89
CA TYR A 55 27.82 17.16 -21.47
C TYR A 55 27.69 15.77 -20.85
N LEU A 56 27.57 14.72 -21.67
CA LEU A 56 27.46 13.33 -21.25
C LEU A 56 28.57 12.53 -21.95
N LYS A 57 29.78 12.52 -21.39
CA LYS A 57 30.93 11.75 -21.94
C LYS A 57 30.72 10.25 -21.67
N ASN A 58 31.27 9.38 -22.53
CA ASN A 58 31.08 7.91 -22.58
C ASN A 58 29.68 7.43 -23.02
N THR A 59 29.28 7.80 -24.24
CA THR A 59 28.03 7.36 -24.90
C THR A 59 28.05 5.92 -25.44
N ASN A 60 28.80 4.98 -24.84
CA ASN A 60 28.50 3.56 -25.06
C ASN A 60 27.30 3.23 -24.18
N TYR A 61 26.15 3.57 -24.77
CA TYR A 61 24.79 3.60 -24.29
C TYR A 61 24.27 2.23 -23.78
N ASP A 62 24.98 1.57 -22.87
CA ASP A 62 24.48 0.39 -22.19
C ASP A 62 23.99 0.77 -20.78
N PHE A 63 22.80 1.35 -20.72
CA PHE A 63 22.09 1.63 -19.47
C PHE A 63 21.68 0.34 -18.71
N SER A 64 22.09 -0.84 -19.19
CA SER A 64 21.84 -2.12 -18.50
C SER A 64 22.83 -2.40 -17.36
N ALA A 65 23.92 -1.62 -17.25
CA ALA A 65 24.88 -1.74 -16.18
C ALA A 65 24.80 -0.53 -15.24
N GLU A 66 24.65 -0.80 -13.94
CA GLU A 66 24.62 0.10 -12.78
C GLU A 66 25.86 1.04 -12.64
N GLY A 67 26.70 1.16 -13.67
CA GLY A 67 28.10 1.53 -13.51
C GLY A 67 28.48 2.99 -13.69
N ASP A 68 27.88 3.75 -14.61
CA ASP A 68 28.46 5.07 -14.97
C ASP A 68 27.44 5.98 -15.69
N LEU A 69 26.37 6.37 -15.00
CA LEU A 69 25.92 7.74 -15.28
C LEU A 69 27.03 8.65 -14.78
N GLN A 70 27.77 9.27 -15.69
CA GLN A 70 28.69 10.34 -15.34
C GLN A 70 27.85 11.55 -14.90
N TYR A 71 27.31 11.47 -13.69
CA TYR A 71 26.51 12.50 -13.06
C TYR A 71 27.31 13.80 -12.90
N GLU A 72 28.64 13.74 -12.98
CA GLU A 72 29.50 14.92 -13.14
C GLU A 72 29.16 15.73 -14.41
N GLY A 73 28.82 15.08 -15.53
CA GLY A 73 28.41 15.77 -16.75
C GLY A 73 27.04 16.45 -16.61
N LEU A 74 26.09 15.80 -15.93
CA LEU A 74 24.79 16.40 -15.59
C LEU A 74 24.96 17.58 -14.63
N LYS A 75 25.81 17.44 -13.62
CA LYS A 75 26.18 18.50 -12.69
C LYS A 75 26.80 19.70 -13.42
N GLU A 76 27.79 19.50 -14.28
CA GLU A 76 28.40 20.57 -15.09
C GLU A 76 27.34 21.29 -15.96
N LEU A 77 26.43 20.53 -16.58
CA LEU A 77 25.35 21.10 -17.38
C LEU A 77 24.39 21.94 -16.53
N VAL A 78 23.94 21.44 -15.38
CA VAL A 78 23.01 22.17 -14.51
C VAL A 78 23.70 23.43 -13.95
N LEU A 79 24.95 23.32 -13.51
CA LEU A 79 25.73 24.44 -12.96
C LEU A 79 26.10 25.52 -14.01
N LYS A 80 26.00 25.22 -15.30
CA LYS A 80 26.13 26.23 -16.37
C LYS A 80 24.96 27.23 -16.37
N TYR A 81 23.76 26.80 -15.94
CA TYR A 81 22.54 27.59 -16.00
C TYR A 81 22.04 28.03 -14.63
N PHE A 82 22.30 27.25 -13.59
CA PHE A 82 21.80 27.51 -12.24
C PHE A 82 22.93 27.49 -11.23
N ARG A 83 22.84 28.34 -10.20
CA ARG A 83 23.75 28.27 -9.05
C ARG A 83 23.43 27.02 -8.23
N ASP A 84 24.47 26.42 -7.65
CA ASP A 84 24.35 25.18 -6.87
C ASP A 84 23.31 25.28 -5.74
N ASP A 85 23.34 26.37 -4.97
CA ASP A 85 22.44 26.68 -3.85
C ASP A 85 21.00 27.04 -4.29
N ARG A 86 20.72 27.02 -5.59
CA ARG A 86 19.36 27.23 -6.14
C ARG A 86 18.73 25.93 -6.62
N VAL A 87 19.45 24.82 -6.59
CA VAL A 87 18.96 23.52 -7.06
C VAL A 87 19.06 22.51 -5.93
N ASP A 88 17.90 22.08 -5.43
CA ASP A 88 17.81 21.05 -4.39
C ASP A 88 17.92 19.63 -4.98
N LEU A 89 17.49 19.49 -6.23
CA LEU A 89 17.42 18.24 -6.97
C LEU A 89 17.49 18.49 -8.47
N ALA A 90 18.20 17.64 -9.21
CA ALA A 90 18.11 17.57 -10.66
C ALA A 90 17.80 16.14 -11.13
N HIS A 91 16.97 16.05 -12.17
CA HIS A 91 16.48 14.80 -12.69
C HIS A 91 16.54 14.80 -14.21
N PHE A 92 17.20 13.80 -14.80
CA PHE A 92 17.35 13.69 -16.25
C PHE A 92 16.19 12.90 -16.88
N ILE A 93 15.69 13.35 -18.02
CA ILE A 93 14.57 12.71 -18.71
C ILE A 93 14.97 12.41 -20.15
N HIS A 94 14.71 11.18 -20.63
CA HIS A 94 14.97 10.79 -22.01
C HIS A 94 14.01 9.73 -22.55
N CYS A 95 14.04 9.43 -23.85
CA CYS A 95 13.05 8.58 -24.53
C CYS A 95 13.62 7.29 -25.16
N LYS A 96 14.72 6.75 -24.63
CA LYS A 96 15.41 5.60 -25.24
C LYS A 96 14.70 4.27 -24.97
N MET A 97 14.35 3.99 -23.73
CA MET A 97 13.77 2.73 -23.27
C MET A 97 12.98 2.92 -21.97
N ASN A 98 12.17 1.95 -21.56
CA ASN A 98 11.34 2.06 -20.36
C ASN A 98 12.14 1.66 -19.12
N GLN A 99 12.68 2.63 -18.38
CA GLN A 99 13.52 2.41 -17.19
C GLN A 99 13.67 3.69 -16.35
N GLY A 100 14.19 3.54 -15.14
CA GLY A 100 14.65 4.65 -14.31
C GLY A 100 15.78 4.18 -13.40
N LEU A 101 16.56 5.12 -12.90
CA LEU A 101 17.56 4.89 -11.87
C LEU A 101 17.82 6.19 -11.13
N SER A 102 17.86 6.10 -9.81
CA SER A 102 17.99 7.27 -8.95
C SER A 102 18.74 6.91 -7.68
N VAL A 103 19.58 7.85 -7.22
CA VAL A 103 20.22 7.72 -5.92
C VAL A 103 19.16 7.83 -4.83
N VAL A 104 19.30 7.02 -3.78
CA VAL A 104 18.47 7.19 -2.59
C VAL A 104 19.03 8.35 -1.76
N ARG A 105 18.18 9.27 -1.33
CA ARG A 105 18.54 10.45 -0.51
C ARG A 105 19.46 11.43 -1.23
N GLY A 106 19.06 11.86 -2.43
CA GLY A 106 19.80 12.79 -3.27
C GLY A 106 19.61 14.26 -2.91
N VAL A 107 18.42 14.66 -2.42
CA VAL A 107 18.06 16.06 -2.18
C VAL A 107 19.09 16.79 -1.32
N THR A 108 19.49 17.99 -1.75
CA THR A 108 20.44 18.92 -1.09
C THR A 108 21.88 18.42 -0.97
N ARG A 109 22.18 17.17 -1.33
CA ARG A 109 23.55 16.62 -1.27
C ARG A 109 24.38 17.07 -2.47
N SER A 110 25.47 17.80 -2.21
CA SER A 110 26.31 18.42 -3.24
C SER A 110 26.89 17.44 -4.28
N ASP A 111 27.14 16.19 -3.87
CA ASP A 111 27.71 15.12 -4.68
C ASP A 111 26.65 14.26 -5.38
N SER A 112 25.42 14.21 -4.85
CA SER A 112 24.41 13.26 -5.32
C SER A 112 23.07 13.85 -5.77
N LYS A 113 22.79 15.15 -5.58
CA LYS A 113 21.48 15.75 -5.96
C LYS A 113 21.18 15.77 -7.45
N TRP A 114 22.17 15.47 -8.29
CA TRP A 114 22.04 15.37 -9.75
C TRP A 114 21.83 13.92 -10.22
N GLN A 115 21.78 12.98 -9.28
CA GLN A 115 21.85 11.55 -9.57
C GLN A 115 20.48 10.91 -9.70
N GLY A 116 19.79 11.15 -10.82
CA GLY A 116 18.53 10.49 -11.12
C GLY A 116 18.09 10.68 -12.54
N PHE A 117 17.49 9.64 -13.12
CA PHE A 117 16.85 9.75 -14.42
C PHE A 117 15.62 8.85 -14.57
N THR A 118 14.70 9.30 -15.42
CA THR A 118 13.56 8.52 -15.89
C THR A 118 13.59 8.47 -17.42
N SER A 119 13.27 7.31 -17.97
CA SER A 119 13.19 7.11 -19.40
C SER A 119 11.97 6.30 -19.81
N ASP A 120 11.33 6.74 -20.89
CA ASP A 120 10.20 6.05 -21.49
C ASP A 120 10.26 6.16 -23.02
N ALA A 121 10.29 5.00 -23.69
CA ALA A 121 10.32 4.92 -25.16
C ALA A 121 9.03 5.43 -25.82
N THR A 122 7.97 5.57 -25.03
CA THR A 122 6.62 5.99 -25.40
C THR A 122 6.24 7.31 -24.72
N PHE A 123 7.21 8.22 -24.54
CA PHE A 123 6.99 9.56 -23.99
C PHE A 123 5.77 10.23 -24.66
N GLY A 124 4.75 10.57 -23.86
CA GLY A 124 3.48 11.12 -24.33
C GLY A 124 2.24 10.24 -24.13
N TYR A 125 2.38 8.99 -23.67
CA TYR A 125 1.28 8.23 -23.07
C TYR A 125 1.19 8.51 -21.57
N HIS A 126 0.22 9.34 -21.19
CA HIS A 126 0.01 9.75 -19.80
C HIS A 126 -0.25 8.55 -18.86
N GLY A 127 0.37 8.58 -17.68
CA GLY A 127 0.16 7.68 -16.55
C GLY A 127 1.35 6.77 -16.27
N ARG A 128 2.00 6.21 -17.30
CA ARG A 128 3.12 5.28 -17.07
C ARG A 128 4.43 6.00 -16.77
N PHE A 129 4.78 6.98 -17.61
CA PHE A 129 5.99 7.77 -17.43
C PHE A 129 5.94 8.51 -16.09
N GLU A 130 4.79 9.12 -15.78
CA GLU A 130 4.64 9.93 -14.58
C GLU A 130 4.73 9.08 -13.30
N LEU A 131 4.19 7.86 -13.27
CA LEU A 131 4.40 6.94 -12.13
C LEU A 131 5.88 6.53 -12.00
N ALA A 132 6.57 6.24 -13.11
CA ALA A 132 8.00 5.95 -13.07
C ALA A 132 8.81 7.18 -12.62
N PHE A 133 8.46 8.37 -13.10
CA PHE A 133 9.09 9.61 -12.70
C PHE A 133 8.95 9.85 -11.20
N VAL A 134 7.75 9.68 -10.65
CA VAL A 134 7.52 9.83 -9.21
C VAL A 134 8.21 8.73 -8.41
N HIS A 135 8.32 7.49 -8.90
CA HIS A 135 9.14 6.44 -8.29
C HIS A 135 10.61 6.86 -8.15
N GLU A 136 11.21 7.37 -9.23
CA GLU A 136 12.61 7.78 -9.21
C GLU A 136 12.84 9.05 -8.37
N ILE A 137 11.86 9.98 -8.35
CA ILE A 137 11.85 11.09 -7.40
C ILE A 137 11.76 10.57 -5.96
N GLY A 138 10.95 9.54 -5.71
CA GLY A 138 10.79 8.86 -4.42
C GLY A 138 12.12 8.40 -3.83
N HIS A 139 12.98 7.79 -4.63
CA HIS A 139 14.36 7.49 -4.23
C HIS A 139 15.14 8.74 -3.86
N GLN A 140 15.12 9.73 -4.74
CA GLN A 140 15.82 11.00 -4.58
C GLN A 140 15.43 11.74 -3.29
N ILE A 141 14.16 11.63 -2.87
CA ILE A 141 13.63 12.18 -1.61
C ILE A 141 13.66 11.18 -0.44
N GLY A 142 14.21 9.98 -0.62
CA GLY A 142 14.71 9.15 0.48
C GLY A 142 14.14 7.74 0.63
N ALA A 143 13.19 7.31 -0.20
CA ALA A 143 12.54 6.01 -0.08
C ALA A 143 13.33 4.86 -0.74
N HIS A 144 13.27 3.68 -0.12
CA HIS A 144 13.73 2.43 -0.74
C HIS A 144 12.56 1.60 -1.31
N HIS A 145 12.90 0.56 -2.07
CA HIS A 145 11.93 -0.40 -2.57
C HIS A 145 11.32 -1.25 -1.44
N PRO A 146 9.99 -1.39 -1.38
CA PRO A 146 9.31 -2.18 -0.36
C PRO A 146 9.00 -3.62 -0.78
N PHE A 147 9.26 -4.00 -2.03
CA PHE A 147 8.92 -5.33 -2.53
C PHE A 147 9.86 -6.42 -2.04
N THR A 148 9.35 -7.65 -1.98
CA THR A 148 10.05 -8.81 -1.41
C THR A 148 10.55 -9.82 -2.43
N PHE A 149 10.19 -9.74 -3.71
CA PHE A 149 10.60 -10.74 -4.72
C PHE A 149 12.10 -10.67 -5.10
N LYS A 150 12.72 -9.48 -5.03
CA LYS A 150 14.15 -9.27 -5.33
C LYS A 150 14.69 -8.05 -4.55
N PRO A 151 14.64 -8.05 -3.21
CA PRO A 151 14.87 -6.85 -2.43
C PRO A 151 16.34 -6.41 -2.53
N ASN A 152 16.58 -5.12 -2.76
CA ASN A 152 17.91 -4.52 -2.71
C ASN A 152 18.31 -4.27 -1.25
N GLY A 153 18.93 -5.28 -0.62
CA GLY A 153 19.44 -5.18 0.76
C GLY A 153 18.44 -5.53 1.86
N GLY A 154 17.17 -5.82 1.54
CA GLY A 154 16.22 -6.50 2.42
C GLY A 154 15.61 -5.68 3.57
N PHE A 155 16.24 -4.62 4.07
CA PHE A 155 15.80 -3.94 5.30
C PHE A 155 14.43 -3.23 5.22
N TYR A 156 13.94 -2.96 4.01
CA TYR A 156 12.74 -2.14 3.77
C TYR A 156 11.58 -2.89 3.13
N ALA A 157 11.67 -4.22 3.02
CA ALA A 157 10.76 -5.01 2.21
C ALA A 157 9.54 -5.53 3.00
N THR A 158 8.44 -4.77 2.95
CA THR A 158 7.14 -5.08 3.58
C THR A 158 6.06 -5.58 2.61
N GLU A 159 6.23 -5.39 1.30
CA GLU A 159 5.22 -5.75 0.30
C GLU A 159 5.54 -7.10 -0.36
N VAL A 160 4.57 -8.02 -0.33
CA VAL A 160 4.72 -9.36 -0.95
C VAL A 160 4.94 -9.28 -2.47
N GLY A 161 5.68 -10.23 -3.04
CA GLY A 161 5.89 -10.30 -4.49
C GLY A 161 6.56 -9.02 -5.00
N SER A 162 6.05 -8.49 -6.12
CA SER A 162 6.47 -7.19 -6.65
C SER A 162 5.92 -5.97 -5.94
N GLY A 163 5.05 -6.15 -4.95
CA GLY A 163 4.34 -5.06 -4.27
C GLY A 163 3.36 -4.31 -5.15
N VAL A 164 2.80 -3.24 -4.61
CA VAL A 164 1.71 -2.44 -5.20
C VAL A 164 1.89 -0.94 -5.07
N SER A 165 2.67 -0.44 -4.09
CA SER A 165 2.86 1.00 -3.86
C SER A 165 3.73 1.65 -4.95
N ILE A 166 3.86 2.97 -4.95
CA ILE A 166 4.62 3.69 -5.97
C ILE A 166 6.10 3.30 -6.03
N MET A 167 6.68 2.94 -4.88
CA MET A 167 8.06 2.45 -4.78
C MET A 167 8.17 0.95 -5.10
N ALA A 168 7.08 0.28 -5.42
CA ALA A 168 7.05 -1.13 -5.77
C ALA A 168 7.23 -1.37 -7.30
N TYR A 169 7.30 -2.64 -7.74
CA TYR A 169 7.49 -3.06 -9.13
C TYR A 169 6.33 -3.90 -9.75
N PRO A 170 5.04 -3.56 -9.52
CA PRO A 170 3.92 -4.27 -10.13
C PRO A 170 4.03 -4.26 -11.66
N GLY A 171 3.71 -5.40 -12.27
CA GLY A 171 3.80 -5.63 -13.72
C GLY A 171 5.23 -5.81 -14.25
N ARG A 172 6.24 -5.93 -13.38
CA ARG A 172 7.67 -6.06 -13.76
C ARG A 172 8.34 -7.31 -13.21
N SER A 173 7.62 -8.18 -12.51
CA SER A 173 8.18 -9.42 -11.95
C SER A 173 7.56 -10.64 -12.63
N ASN A 174 8.37 -11.35 -13.41
CA ASN A 174 7.93 -12.49 -14.22
C ASN A 174 7.38 -13.65 -13.37
N GLY A 175 6.09 -13.62 -13.06
CA GLY A 175 5.37 -14.64 -12.28
C GLY A 175 5.21 -14.34 -10.78
N ASP A 176 5.84 -13.27 -10.29
CA ASP A 176 5.73 -12.79 -8.90
C ASP A 176 4.89 -11.50 -8.80
N ASP A 177 4.20 -11.15 -9.89
CA ASP A 177 3.44 -9.92 -9.98
C ASP A 177 2.17 -9.98 -9.13
N VAL A 178 2.03 -9.00 -8.23
CA VAL A 178 0.84 -8.84 -7.40
C VAL A 178 -0.31 -8.23 -8.20
N GLN A 179 0.02 -7.26 -9.05
CA GLN A 179 -0.93 -6.55 -9.91
C GLN A 179 -0.19 -5.88 -11.09
N PRO A 180 -0.90 -5.36 -12.11
CA PRO A 180 -0.25 -4.89 -13.33
C PRO A 180 0.34 -3.47 -13.26
N THR A 181 -0.06 -2.63 -12.32
CA THR A 181 0.41 -1.24 -12.19
C THR A 181 0.36 -0.77 -10.73
N ASN A 182 1.12 0.27 -10.38
CA ASN A 182 1.17 0.81 -9.02
C ASN A 182 -0.13 1.50 -8.62
N TYR A 183 -0.45 1.46 -7.32
CA TYR A 183 -1.25 2.50 -6.70
C TYR A 183 -0.40 3.75 -6.48
N PRO A 184 -0.91 4.97 -6.72
CA PRO A 184 -0.12 6.20 -6.59
C PRO A 184 0.08 6.67 -5.13
N TYR A 185 0.37 5.76 -4.21
CA TYR A 185 0.72 6.08 -2.82
C TYR A 185 2.10 5.57 -2.42
N TYR A 186 2.72 6.26 -1.46
CA TYR A 186 3.87 5.75 -0.70
C TYR A 186 3.36 4.97 0.51
N ASN A 187 3.89 3.77 0.73
CA ASN A 187 3.57 3.03 1.94
C ASN A 187 4.17 3.71 3.18
N ILE A 188 3.75 3.31 4.37
CA ILE A 188 4.10 3.98 5.61
C ILE A 188 5.60 3.91 5.91
N GLN A 189 6.27 2.84 5.50
CA GLN A 189 7.72 2.72 5.63
C GLN A 189 8.41 3.75 4.74
N ASN A 190 7.98 3.91 3.49
CA ASN A 190 8.52 4.93 2.59
C ASN A 190 8.27 6.34 3.12
N LEU A 191 7.08 6.64 3.63
CA LEU A 191 6.75 7.95 4.20
C LEU A 191 7.63 8.28 5.41
N ASP A 192 7.87 7.30 6.28
CA ASP A 192 8.77 7.44 7.42
C ASP A 192 10.22 7.68 6.99
N GLU A 193 10.71 6.98 5.97
CA GLU A 193 12.05 7.19 5.40
C GLU A 193 12.21 8.58 4.78
N ILE A 194 11.24 8.99 3.96
CA ILE A 194 11.22 10.30 3.30
C ILE A 194 11.20 11.40 4.37
N THR A 195 10.29 11.32 5.34
CA THR A 195 10.14 12.34 6.39
C THR A 195 11.42 12.50 7.21
N ARG A 196 12.04 11.37 7.63
CA ARG A 196 13.31 11.41 8.38
C ARG A 196 14.46 12.00 7.56
N PHE A 197 14.52 11.70 6.27
CA PHE A 197 15.57 12.26 5.41
C PHE A 197 15.35 13.75 5.16
N LEU A 198 14.15 14.18 4.80
CA LEU A 198 13.84 15.58 4.52
C LEU A 198 13.97 16.48 5.76
N ALA A 199 13.78 15.94 6.97
CA ALA A 199 14.12 16.65 8.21
C ALA A 199 15.61 17.02 8.34
N THR A 200 16.49 16.39 7.56
CA THR A 200 17.93 16.71 7.49
C THR A 200 18.31 17.56 6.28
N ALA A 201 17.36 17.82 5.36
CA ALA A 201 17.58 18.64 4.18
C ALA A 201 17.79 20.11 4.59
N TYR A 202 18.61 20.82 3.82
CA TYR A 202 18.96 22.22 4.08
C TYR A 202 18.85 23.04 2.78
N HIS A 203 18.63 24.34 2.88
CA HIS A 203 18.36 25.23 1.73
C HIS A 203 17.05 24.96 0.97
N VAL A 204 16.22 24.01 1.41
CA VAL A 204 14.85 23.86 0.93
C VAL A 204 13.99 25.03 1.41
N ASN A 205 13.04 25.46 0.57
CA ASN A 205 12.02 26.41 0.98
C ASN A 205 10.98 25.70 1.85
N THR A 206 10.59 26.32 2.97
CA THR A 206 9.52 25.83 3.84
C THR A 206 8.41 26.87 3.89
N GLU A 207 7.17 26.41 3.78
CA GLU A 207 5.98 27.23 3.98
C GLU A 207 5.23 26.72 5.21
N PRO A 208 4.71 27.63 6.06
CA PRO A 208 3.85 27.20 7.16
C PRO A 208 2.57 26.56 6.61
N LYS A 209 2.11 25.50 7.27
CA LYS A 209 0.84 24.83 6.98
C LYS A 209 -0.12 25.12 8.14
N GLU A 210 -1.31 25.65 7.84
CA GLU A 210 -2.33 25.97 8.87
C GLU A 210 -3.15 24.73 9.29
N ASP A 211 -3.23 23.74 8.39
CA ASP A 211 -3.84 22.42 8.58
C ASP A 211 -3.28 21.71 9.82
N GLN A 212 -4.14 20.98 10.54
CA GLN A 212 -3.75 20.08 11.62
C GLN A 212 -3.68 18.63 11.13
N PRO A 213 -2.80 17.78 11.69
CA PRO A 213 -2.78 16.38 11.35
C PRO A 213 -3.99 15.64 11.94
N PRO A 214 -4.46 14.57 11.27
CA PRO A 214 -5.52 13.73 11.82
C PRO A 214 -5.04 13.03 13.10
N VAL A 215 -5.99 12.77 14.00
CA VAL A 215 -5.76 12.13 15.29
C VAL A 215 -6.42 10.76 15.31
N ILE A 216 -5.61 9.71 15.50
CA ILE A 216 -6.10 8.35 15.69
C ILE A 216 -6.63 8.21 17.12
N ASP A 217 -7.85 7.68 17.27
CA ASP A 217 -8.45 7.41 18.56
C ASP A 217 -7.76 6.23 19.26
N ASP A 218 -7.94 6.10 20.58
CA ASP A 218 -7.31 5.00 21.32
C ASP A 218 -7.76 3.63 20.81
N MET A 219 -6.78 2.77 20.49
CA MET A 219 -7.00 1.42 19.98
C MET A 219 -6.11 0.40 20.71
N LYS A 220 -6.63 -0.81 20.86
CA LYS A 220 -5.87 -1.92 21.46
C LYS A 220 -4.73 -2.31 20.52
N ARG A 221 -3.49 -2.26 21.04
CA ARG A 221 -2.26 -2.49 20.25
C ARG A 221 -1.78 -3.94 20.21
N LEU A 222 -2.37 -4.84 21.00
CA LEU A 222 -1.98 -6.26 21.06
C LEU A 222 -3.20 -7.17 21.12
N TYR A 223 -3.27 -8.12 20.20
CA TYR A 223 -4.26 -9.20 20.21
C TYR A 223 -3.57 -10.56 20.15
N TYR A 224 -4.14 -11.53 20.84
CA TYR A 224 -3.83 -12.94 20.63
C TYR A 224 -4.94 -13.55 19.79
N ILE A 225 -4.58 -14.16 18.66
CA ILE A 225 -5.55 -14.73 17.71
C ILE A 225 -5.25 -16.20 17.42
N PRO A 226 -6.26 -17.03 17.13
CA PRO A 226 -6.04 -18.41 16.72
C PRO A 226 -5.46 -18.49 15.30
N LYS A 227 -4.66 -19.52 15.02
CA LYS A 227 -4.20 -19.81 13.64
C LYS A 227 -5.35 -20.26 12.75
N SER A 228 -5.14 -20.19 11.45
CA SER A 228 -6.09 -20.62 10.41
C SER A 228 -7.49 -19.99 10.58
N THR A 229 -7.54 -18.74 11.04
CA THR A 229 -8.77 -18.01 11.33
C THR A 229 -8.69 -16.62 10.71
N ALA A 230 -9.78 -16.17 10.09
CA ALA A 230 -9.86 -14.82 9.51
C ALA A 230 -9.97 -13.76 10.61
N PHE A 231 -9.66 -12.51 10.29
CA PHE A 231 -9.77 -11.41 11.23
C PHE A 231 -10.16 -10.10 10.54
N LEU A 232 -10.67 -9.15 11.32
CA LEU A 232 -11.06 -7.82 10.91
C LEU A 232 -10.23 -6.80 11.69
N LEU A 233 -9.39 -6.06 11.00
CA LEU A 233 -8.74 -4.87 11.56
C LEU A 233 -9.68 -3.68 11.43
N GLN A 234 -9.79 -2.88 12.46
CA GLN A 234 -10.66 -1.69 12.49
C GLN A 234 -10.08 -0.66 13.45
N GLY A 235 -10.06 0.59 13.03
CA GLY A 235 -9.64 1.73 13.83
C GLY A 235 -10.60 2.90 13.67
N SER A 236 -10.38 3.99 14.38
CA SER A 236 -11.09 5.25 14.18
C SER A 236 -10.15 6.42 14.34
N ALA A 237 -10.49 7.53 13.69
CA ALA A 237 -9.74 8.76 13.74
C ALA A 237 -10.69 9.93 13.50
N HIS A 238 -10.24 11.11 13.90
CA HIS A 238 -10.92 12.37 13.68
C HIS A 238 -9.92 13.44 13.28
N ASP A 239 -10.40 14.46 12.57
CA ASP A 239 -9.63 15.63 12.20
C ASP A 239 -10.54 16.86 12.37
N ASN A 240 -9.97 17.96 12.84
CA ASN A 240 -10.71 19.18 13.13
C ASN A 240 -10.92 20.04 11.88
N ASP A 241 -10.04 19.90 10.88
CA ASP A 241 -10.03 20.68 9.66
C ASP A 241 -10.68 19.91 8.49
N ASP A 242 -10.58 18.57 8.50
CA ASP A 242 -11.12 17.71 7.44
C ASP A 242 -12.19 16.70 7.92
N PRO A 243 -13.43 16.79 7.42
CA PRO A 243 -14.49 15.85 7.81
C PRO A 243 -14.38 14.48 7.11
N VAL A 244 -13.58 14.36 6.05
CA VAL A 244 -13.41 13.14 5.27
C VAL A 244 -11.98 12.66 5.41
N LEU A 245 -11.80 11.48 5.99
CA LEU A 245 -10.51 10.84 6.16
C LEU A 245 -10.40 9.61 5.26
N TYR A 246 -9.15 9.30 4.91
CA TYR A 246 -8.79 8.18 4.05
C TYR A 246 -7.89 7.21 4.82
N TYR A 247 -8.24 5.94 4.78
CA TYR A 247 -7.68 4.89 5.63
C TYR A 247 -6.95 3.84 4.80
N HIS A 248 -5.92 3.28 5.41
CA HIS A 248 -5.23 2.12 4.88
C HIS A 248 -4.70 1.25 6.01
N TRP A 249 -4.82 -0.07 5.87
CA TRP A 249 -4.22 -1.05 6.76
C TRP A 249 -3.06 -1.71 6.02
N GLU A 250 -1.84 -1.41 6.44
CA GLU A 250 -0.60 -1.87 5.80
C GLU A 250 0.10 -2.91 6.67
N THR A 251 0.72 -3.92 6.07
CA THR A 251 1.64 -4.78 6.81
C THR A 251 2.97 -4.07 7.03
N ILE A 252 3.48 -4.16 8.25
CA ILE A 252 4.80 -3.62 8.64
C ILE A 252 5.69 -4.74 9.21
N ASP A 253 5.42 -5.98 8.81
CA ASP A 253 6.25 -7.12 9.17
C ASP A 253 7.66 -6.95 8.62
N GLU A 254 8.67 -7.14 9.48
CA GLU A 254 10.06 -7.11 9.08
C GLU A 254 10.36 -8.15 7.99
N TYR A 255 11.23 -7.76 7.07
CA TYR A 255 11.71 -8.66 6.04
C TYR A 255 12.32 -9.93 6.63
N ALA A 256 11.88 -11.07 6.10
CA ALA A 256 12.35 -12.38 6.54
C ALA A 256 12.63 -13.30 5.36
N GLY A 257 13.44 -12.81 4.43
CA GLY A 257 13.78 -13.51 3.20
C GLY A 257 12.80 -13.23 2.06
N VAL A 258 13.22 -13.58 0.85
CA VAL A 258 12.50 -13.33 -0.39
C VAL A 258 11.10 -13.96 -0.33
N VAL A 259 10.07 -13.17 -0.70
CA VAL A 259 8.70 -13.67 -0.87
C VAL A 259 8.34 -13.57 -2.35
N THR A 260 8.54 -14.69 -3.03
CA THR A 260 8.03 -14.98 -4.37
C THR A 260 6.72 -15.74 -4.30
N ARG A 261 6.05 -15.95 -5.45
CA ARG A 261 4.90 -16.81 -5.58
C ARG A 261 5.18 -18.21 -5.03
N LYS A 262 6.38 -18.75 -5.28
CA LYS A 262 6.77 -20.10 -4.82
C LYS A 262 6.90 -20.21 -3.30
N THR A 263 7.24 -19.12 -2.62
CA THR A 263 7.57 -19.10 -1.18
C THR A 263 6.49 -18.45 -0.33
N PHE A 264 5.47 -17.84 -0.94
CA PHE A 264 4.30 -17.30 -0.28
C PHE A 264 3.43 -18.44 0.24
N GLY A 265 3.02 -18.36 1.51
CA GLY A 265 2.14 -19.35 2.10
C GLY A 265 1.86 -19.14 3.57
N SER A 266 0.83 -19.85 4.05
CA SER A 266 0.32 -19.74 5.43
C SER A 266 1.28 -20.23 6.51
N THR A 267 2.24 -21.09 6.16
CA THR A 267 3.20 -21.72 7.09
C THR A 267 4.44 -20.87 7.38
N ARG A 268 4.57 -19.70 6.73
CA ARG A 268 5.67 -18.78 6.99
C ARG A 268 5.60 -18.26 8.42
N THR A 269 6.71 -18.32 9.14
CA THR A 269 6.80 -17.85 10.53
C THR A 269 7.20 -16.37 10.66
N LYS A 270 7.66 -15.75 9.57
CA LYS A 270 8.09 -14.34 9.52
C LYS A 270 7.89 -13.73 8.11
N GLY A 271 7.93 -12.40 8.05
CA GLY A 271 7.81 -11.61 6.81
C GLY A 271 6.39 -11.56 6.28
N PRO A 272 6.10 -10.65 5.34
CA PRO A 272 4.74 -10.34 4.94
C PRO A 272 4.06 -11.53 4.25
N ILE A 273 2.77 -11.69 4.53
CA ILE A 273 1.88 -12.72 3.94
C ILE A 273 0.55 -12.13 3.44
N MET A 274 0.50 -10.80 3.31
CA MET A 274 -0.64 -10.07 2.78
C MET A 274 -0.12 -9.02 1.79
N ARG A 275 -0.79 -8.89 0.66
CA ARG A 275 -0.68 -7.70 -0.20
C ARG A 275 -1.29 -6.49 0.49
N ASP A 276 -0.89 -5.31 0.07
CA ASP A 276 -1.63 -4.09 0.37
C ASP A 276 -2.72 -3.84 -0.69
N TYR A 277 -3.65 -2.95 -0.36
CA TYR A 277 -4.74 -2.53 -1.23
C TYR A 277 -4.66 -1.02 -1.48
N ASP A 278 -5.62 -0.48 -2.23
CA ASP A 278 -5.75 0.95 -2.39
C ASP A 278 -6.27 1.59 -1.09
N VAL A 279 -6.03 2.89 -0.94
CA VAL A 279 -6.58 3.70 0.14
C VAL A 279 -8.10 3.78 -0.02
N THR A 280 -8.84 3.68 1.08
CA THR A 280 -10.31 3.65 1.11
C THR A 280 -10.88 4.63 2.15
N THR A 281 -12.18 4.90 2.12
CA THR A 281 -12.88 5.59 3.22
C THR A 281 -13.33 4.62 4.33
N ASP A 282 -13.18 3.31 4.11
CA ASP A 282 -13.48 2.30 5.13
C ASP A 282 -12.34 2.22 6.15
N ASN A 283 -12.65 2.48 7.42
CA ASN A 283 -11.68 2.39 8.52
C ASN A 283 -11.38 0.95 8.98
N PHE A 284 -11.82 -0.05 8.22
CA PHE A 284 -11.70 -1.47 8.53
C PHE A 284 -11.23 -2.28 7.33
N ARG A 285 -10.60 -3.44 7.60
CA ARG A 285 -10.14 -4.39 6.58
C ARG A 285 -10.32 -5.83 7.05
N TYR A 286 -11.03 -6.62 6.26
CA TYR A 286 -11.08 -8.08 6.43
C TYR A 286 -9.81 -8.72 5.89
N ILE A 287 -9.26 -9.68 6.65
CA ILE A 287 -8.08 -10.44 6.23
C ILE A 287 -8.35 -11.95 6.38
N PRO A 288 -8.38 -12.71 5.26
CA PRO A 288 -8.25 -12.20 3.89
C PRO A 288 -9.49 -11.40 3.48
N LYS A 289 -9.50 -10.80 2.28
CA LYS A 289 -10.63 -10.01 1.77
C LYS A 289 -11.94 -10.76 1.95
N LEU A 290 -13.01 -10.03 2.27
CA LEU A 290 -14.31 -10.59 2.66
C LEU A 290 -14.81 -11.67 1.69
N GLU A 291 -14.65 -11.45 0.38
CA GLU A 291 -15.00 -12.41 -0.67
C GLU A 291 -14.36 -13.80 -0.47
N ARG A 292 -13.10 -13.84 -0.03
CA ARG A 292 -12.37 -15.08 0.25
C ARG A 292 -12.86 -15.74 1.52
N ILE A 293 -13.16 -14.96 2.57
CA ILE A 293 -13.75 -15.48 3.81
C ILE A 293 -15.09 -16.14 3.50
N LEU A 294 -15.97 -15.46 2.74
CA LEU A 294 -17.27 -15.97 2.33
C LEU A 294 -17.17 -17.24 1.48
N ALA A 295 -16.12 -17.36 0.67
CA ALA A 295 -15.84 -18.55 -0.13
C ALA A 295 -15.12 -19.67 0.65
N GLY A 296 -14.78 -19.46 1.93
CA GLY A 296 -13.99 -20.40 2.73
C GLY A 296 -12.53 -20.55 2.28
N LYS A 297 -12.01 -19.61 1.47
CA LYS A 297 -10.66 -19.63 0.88
C LYS A 297 -9.69 -18.77 1.70
N ILE A 298 -9.63 -19.00 3.00
CA ILE A 298 -8.82 -18.17 3.91
C ILE A 298 -7.31 -18.46 3.86
N LEU A 299 -6.93 -19.62 3.33
CA LEU A 299 -5.53 -20.00 3.10
C LEU A 299 -5.18 -19.83 1.62
N GLU A 300 -3.97 -19.36 1.35
CA GLU A 300 -3.41 -19.26 0.01
C GLU A 300 -1.94 -19.65 -0.02
N GLU A 301 -1.56 -20.36 -1.09
CA GLU A 301 -0.19 -20.70 -1.44
C GLU A 301 -0.04 -20.53 -2.96
N ALA A 302 1.17 -20.22 -3.42
CA ALA A 302 1.43 -20.01 -4.85
C ALA A 302 0.42 -19.07 -5.56
N PRO A 303 0.14 -17.89 -4.97
CA PRO A 303 -0.97 -17.04 -5.33
C PRO A 303 -0.96 -16.68 -6.83
N PRO A 304 -2.10 -16.76 -7.52
CA PRO A 304 -2.20 -16.25 -8.89
C PRO A 304 -2.33 -14.72 -8.92
N THR A 305 -3.09 -14.13 -7.99
CA THR A 305 -3.40 -12.68 -7.96
C THR A 305 -3.78 -12.13 -6.57
N ASP A 306 -4.30 -12.96 -5.65
CA ASP A 306 -4.82 -12.45 -4.37
C ASP A 306 -3.72 -12.15 -3.36
N TRP A 307 -2.64 -12.94 -3.29
CA TRP A 307 -1.47 -12.67 -2.45
C TRP A 307 -1.81 -12.40 -0.97
N GLU A 308 -2.80 -13.11 -0.43
CA GLU A 308 -3.29 -12.89 0.93
C GLU A 308 -3.72 -14.20 1.60
N THR A 309 -3.14 -14.49 2.77
CA THR A 309 -3.45 -15.69 3.55
C THR A 309 -3.41 -15.40 5.04
N VAL A 310 -4.21 -16.11 5.82
CA VAL A 310 -4.01 -16.16 7.28
C VAL A 310 -2.86 -17.12 7.62
N PRO A 311 -2.16 -16.93 8.76
CA PRO A 311 -1.16 -17.89 9.22
C PRO A 311 -1.79 -19.22 9.62
N SER A 312 -1.14 -20.34 9.29
CA SER A 312 -1.48 -21.68 9.78
C SER A 312 -0.52 -22.16 10.88
N VAL A 313 0.40 -21.29 11.31
CA VAL A 313 1.40 -21.53 12.35
C VAL A 313 1.44 -20.34 13.31
N ALA A 314 1.91 -20.58 14.53
CA ALA A 314 2.15 -19.52 15.49
C ALA A 314 3.22 -18.54 14.96
N ARG A 315 2.92 -17.25 15.02
CA ARG A 315 3.80 -16.16 14.57
C ARG A 315 3.29 -14.81 15.06
N THR A 316 4.12 -13.80 14.91
CA THR A 316 3.70 -12.40 15.05
C THR A 316 3.37 -11.82 13.68
N LEU A 317 2.34 -10.98 13.63
CA LEU A 317 2.00 -10.10 12.52
C LEU A 317 1.93 -8.67 13.04
N ASN A 318 2.46 -7.73 12.26
CA ASN A 318 2.44 -6.31 12.59
C ASN A 318 1.75 -5.53 11.47
N PHE A 319 0.85 -4.63 11.86
CA PHE A 319 0.11 -3.78 10.95
C PHE A 319 0.18 -2.32 11.39
N ALA A 320 0.12 -1.42 10.41
CA ALA A 320 -0.10 0.00 10.62
C ALA A 320 -1.53 0.38 10.19
N PHE A 321 -2.23 1.12 11.06
CA PHE A 321 -3.44 1.85 10.71
C PHE A 321 -3.04 3.25 10.25
N VAL A 322 -3.10 3.49 8.95
CA VAL A 322 -2.65 4.74 8.32
C VAL A 322 -3.86 5.60 8.00
N VAL A 323 -3.82 6.86 8.40
CA VAL A 323 -4.89 7.84 8.20
C VAL A 323 -4.34 9.07 7.46
N ARG A 324 -5.04 9.50 6.42
CA ARG A 324 -4.72 10.66 5.60
C ARG A 324 -5.90 11.64 5.64
N ASP A 325 -5.60 12.92 5.80
CA ASP A 325 -6.57 14.02 5.81
C ASP A 325 -7.00 14.43 4.38
N LYS A 326 -6.10 14.28 3.42
CA LYS A 326 -6.35 14.51 1.99
C LYS A 326 -6.36 13.21 1.21
N GLN A 327 -7.10 13.23 0.10
CA GLN A 327 -6.98 12.19 -0.91
C GLN A 327 -5.54 12.15 -1.41
N TYR A 328 -4.94 10.96 -1.47
CA TYR A 328 -3.50 10.76 -1.70
C TYR A 328 -2.98 11.22 -3.08
N TYR A 329 -3.85 11.69 -3.97
CA TYR A 329 -3.51 12.29 -5.27
C TYR A 329 -4.19 13.66 -5.50
N SER A 330 -4.64 14.36 -4.45
CA SER A 330 -5.38 15.63 -4.57
C SER A 330 -4.53 16.79 -5.09
N GLY A 331 -3.22 16.77 -4.88
CA GLY A 331 -2.35 17.94 -5.07
C GLY A 331 -2.53 19.03 -4.02
N GLU A 332 -3.25 18.73 -2.95
CA GLU A 332 -3.36 19.61 -1.78
C GLU A 332 -2.41 19.12 -0.69
N PRO A 333 -1.67 20.02 -0.01
CA PRO A 333 -0.82 19.63 1.12
C PRO A 333 -1.64 18.91 2.20
N GLY A 334 -1.21 17.72 2.59
CA GLY A 334 -1.90 16.85 3.56
C GLY A 334 -0.94 16.26 4.59
N TYR A 335 -1.48 15.68 5.64
CA TYR A 335 -0.79 14.89 6.64
C TYR A 335 -1.15 13.42 6.55
N VAL A 336 -0.18 12.61 6.94
CA VAL A 336 -0.37 11.18 7.16
C VAL A 336 0.04 10.88 8.59
N THR A 337 -0.86 10.26 9.35
CA THR A 337 -0.59 9.73 10.69
C THR A 337 -0.77 8.22 10.69
N PHE A 338 -0.14 7.54 11.64
CA PHE A 338 -0.35 6.11 11.81
C PHE A 338 -0.18 5.67 13.27
N ASP A 339 -0.85 4.58 13.63
CA ASP A 339 -0.58 3.80 14.83
C ASP A 339 -0.43 2.32 14.44
N THR A 340 0.10 1.51 15.35
CA THR A 340 0.47 0.13 15.07
C THR A 340 -0.29 -0.86 15.95
N VAL A 341 -0.56 -2.03 15.38
CA VAL A 341 -1.15 -3.17 16.10
C VAL A 341 -0.36 -4.43 15.82
N THR A 342 -0.13 -5.21 16.86
CA THR A 342 0.53 -6.50 16.80
C THR A 342 -0.50 -7.60 17.06
N LEU A 343 -0.53 -8.61 16.18
CA LEU A 343 -1.28 -9.84 16.38
C LEU A 343 -0.31 -10.97 16.69
N GLN A 344 -0.48 -11.61 17.85
CA GLN A 344 0.21 -12.82 18.25
C GLN A 344 -0.67 -14.02 17.89
N VAL A 345 -0.32 -14.70 16.81
CA VAL A 345 -1.00 -15.93 16.40
C VAL A 345 -0.52 -17.05 17.29
N THR A 346 -1.44 -17.68 18.04
CA THR A 346 -1.14 -18.81 18.93
C THR A 346 -1.27 -20.14 18.21
N ASP A 347 -1.01 -21.24 18.92
CA ASP A 347 -1.25 -22.58 18.41
C ASP A 347 -2.72 -23.05 18.50
N ASP A 348 -3.59 -22.25 19.13
CA ASP A 348 -5.04 -22.47 19.19
C ASP A 348 -5.68 -22.27 17.81
N GLY A 349 -6.88 -22.80 17.61
CA GLY A 349 -7.61 -22.70 16.35
C GLY A 349 -7.65 -24.00 15.52
N PRO A 350 -8.39 -23.98 14.39
CA PRO A 350 -9.10 -22.83 13.84
C PRO A 350 -10.43 -22.53 14.54
N PHE A 351 -10.75 -21.24 14.76
CA PHE A 351 -12.09 -20.82 15.19
C PHE A 351 -13.02 -20.79 13.98
N LYS A 352 -14.06 -21.63 13.98
CA LYS A 352 -14.83 -21.90 12.75
C LYS A 352 -16.28 -22.28 13.01
N ILE A 353 -17.22 -21.68 12.29
CA ILE A 353 -18.61 -22.15 12.23
C ILE A 353 -18.65 -23.55 11.58
N THR A 354 -19.22 -24.52 12.30
CA THR A 354 -19.35 -25.94 11.87
C THR A 354 -20.75 -26.26 11.37
N SER A 355 -21.76 -25.51 11.82
CA SER A 355 -23.11 -25.52 11.24
C SER A 355 -23.18 -24.73 9.92
N LEU A 356 -24.29 -24.82 9.17
CA LEU A 356 -24.53 -23.99 7.98
C LEU A 356 -23.41 -24.05 6.90
N SER A 357 -22.76 -25.21 6.76
CA SER A 357 -21.72 -25.47 5.75
C SER A 357 -22.27 -25.72 4.35
N SER A 358 -23.59 -25.91 4.22
CA SER A 358 -24.32 -26.09 2.97
C SER A 358 -25.49 -25.12 2.90
N ALA A 359 -25.92 -24.79 1.67
CA ALA A 359 -27.03 -23.87 1.45
C ALA A 359 -28.27 -24.36 2.21
N SER A 360 -28.90 -23.45 2.97
CA SER A 360 -29.96 -23.79 3.91
C SER A 360 -31.08 -22.77 3.83
N SER A 361 -32.32 -23.23 4.05
CA SER A 361 -33.52 -22.38 4.02
C SER A 361 -34.23 -22.40 5.35
N PHE A 362 -34.54 -21.23 5.89
CA PHE A 362 -35.27 -21.06 7.15
C PHE A 362 -36.44 -20.11 6.97
N ARG A 363 -37.44 -20.23 7.85
CA ARG A 363 -38.52 -19.23 7.93
C ARG A 363 -38.03 -18.01 8.69
N ARG A 364 -38.45 -16.81 8.27
CA ARG A 364 -38.24 -15.60 9.08
C ARG A 364 -38.79 -15.79 10.51
N GLY A 365 -38.05 -15.33 11.52
CA GLY A 365 -38.40 -15.49 12.93
C GLY A 365 -38.26 -16.91 13.49
N SER A 366 -37.79 -17.89 12.69
CA SER A 366 -37.52 -19.23 13.21
C SER A 366 -36.26 -19.27 14.07
N LYS A 367 -36.29 -20.16 15.06
CA LYS A 367 -35.14 -20.45 15.92
C LYS A 367 -34.24 -21.49 15.26
N THR A 368 -32.93 -21.33 15.40
CA THR A 368 -31.94 -22.27 14.86
C THR A 368 -30.71 -22.28 15.74
N THR A 369 -30.17 -23.47 16.01
CA THR A 369 -28.91 -23.62 16.73
C THR A 369 -27.73 -23.44 15.77
N ILE A 370 -26.87 -22.48 16.08
CA ILE A 370 -25.59 -22.27 15.40
C ILE A 370 -24.51 -22.95 16.23
N GLN A 371 -23.67 -23.74 15.58
CA GLN A 371 -22.52 -24.40 16.18
C GLN A 371 -21.22 -23.91 15.55
N TRP A 372 -20.18 -23.77 16.37
CA TRP A 372 -18.83 -23.41 15.99
C TRP A 372 -17.79 -24.14 16.84
N ASP A 373 -16.61 -24.35 16.29
CA ASP A 373 -15.45 -24.81 17.02
C ASP A 373 -14.84 -23.63 17.79
N VAL A 374 -14.85 -23.71 19.13
CA VAL A 374 -14.21 -22.73 20.01
C VAL A 374 -12.69 -22.83 19.91
N ALA A 375 -12.17 -24.04 19.66
CA ALA A 375 -10.76 -24.31 19.40
C ALA A 375 -9.77 -23.64 20.38
N GLY A 376 -10.07 -23.65 21.69
CA GLY A 376 -9.19 -23.09 22.73
C GLY A 376 -9.26 -21.56 22.89
N THR A 377 -9.98 -20.86 22.02
CA THR A 377 -10.02 -19.38 22.01
C THR A 377 -10.63 -18.74 23.26
N ASN A 378 -11.45 -19.48 24.01
CA ASN A 378 -12.07 -19.02 25.25
C ASN A 378 -11.21 -19.27 26.50
N ALA A 379 -9.90 -19.54 26.33
CA ALA A 379 -8.98 -19.76 27.42
C ALA A 379 -7.57 -19.23 27.05
N GLY A 380 -6.60 -19.46 27.94
CA GLY A 380 -5.19 -19.14 27.68
C GLY A 380 -4.95 -17.65 27.44
N SER A 381 -4.07 -17.33 26.49
CA SER A 381 -3.73 -15.94 26.14
C SER A 381 -4.78 -15.27 25.24
N ILE A 382 -5.58 -16.04 24.48
CA ILE A 382 -6.67 -15.49 23.66
C ILE A 382 -7.81 -15.02 24.55
N ASN A 383 -8.26 -15.87 25.47
CA ASN A 383 -9.26 -15.58 26.50
C ASN A 383 -10.54 -14.85 26.03
N ALA A 384 -11.00 -15.13 24.80
CA ALA A 384 -12.22 -14.58 24.23
C ALA A 384 -13.46 -15.25 24.86
N GLN A 385 -13.91 -14.73 26.01
CA GLN A 385 -15.03 -15.29 26.78
C GLN A 385 -16.40 -15.08 26.11
N LYS A 386 -16.52 -13.99 25.35
CA LYS A 386 -17.80 -13.50 24.82
C LYS A 386 -17.71 -13.26 23.32
N VAL A 387 -18.79 -13.58 22.62
CA VAL A 387 -18.94 -13.37 21.18
C VAL A 387 -20.25 -12.65 20.86
N THR A 388 -20.22 -11.93 19.75
CA THR A 388 -21.39 -11.39 19.08
C THR A 388 -21.67 -12.20 17.83
N ILE A 389 -22.91 -12.65 17.69
CA ILE A 389 -23.43 -13.35 16.51
C ILE A 389 -24.15 -12.32 15.64
N LYS A 390 -23.66 -12.14 14.42
CA LYS A 390 -24.17 -11.17 13.45
C LYS A 390 -24.79 -11.88 12.26
N PHE A 391 -25.81 -11.27 11.68
CA PHE A 391 -26.42 -11.69 10.43
C PHE A 391 -26.24 -10.62 9.36
N SER A 392 -25.99 -11.05 8.13
CA SER A 392 -26.00 -10.20 6.96
C SER A 392 -27.04 -10.71 5.97
N PRO A 393 -27.96 -9.87 5.46
CA PRO A 393 -28.89 -10.24 4.40
C PRO A 393 -28.29 -10.09 2.99
N ASP A 394 -27.08 -9.56 2.82
CA ASP A 394 -26.52 -9.06 1.56
C ASP A 394 -25.09 -9.56 1.29
N ARG A 395 -24.82 -10.83 1.66
CA ARG A 395 -23.49 -11.48 1.54
C ARG A 395 -22.36 -10.72 2.22
N GLY A 396 -22.63 -10.11 3.36
CA GLY A 396 -21.64 -9.48 4.24
C GLY A 396 -21.35 -8.02 3.94
N GLN A 397 -22.12 -7.36 3.08
CA GLN A 397 -21.98 -5.91 2.85
C GLN A 397 -22.44 -5.13 4.08
N THR A 398 -23.54 -5.55 4.71
CA THR A 398 -24.02 -5.01 5.98
C THR A 398 -24.19 -6.11 7.02
N TRP A 399 -23.96 -5.77 8.29
CA TRP A 399 -24.04 -6.70 9.42
C TRP A 399 -24.94 -6.12 10.50
N GLN A 400 -25.88 -6.94 10.97
CA GLN A 400 -26.73 -6.63 12.12
C GLN A 400 -26.49 -7.64 13.25
N ASP A 401 -26.48 -7.17 14.49
CA ASP A 401 -26.29 -8.03 15.65
C ASP A 401 -27.59 -8.79 15.91
N LEU A 402 -27.49 -10.12 15.99
CA LEU A 402 -28.59 -10.96 16.46
C LEU A 402 -28.54 -11.10 17.98
N HIS A 403 -27.35 -11.39 18.50
CA HIS A 403 -27.09 -11.57 19.92
C HIS A 403 -25.66 -11.14 20.24
N SER A 404 -25.51 -10.28 21.23
CA SER A 404 -24.22 -9.83 21.79
C SER A 404 -23.96 -10.47 23.15
N ASN A 405 -22.71 -10.44 23.62
CA ASN A 405 -22.32 -10.96 24.93
C ASN A 405 -22.68 -12.45 25.17
N VAL A 406 -22.68 -13.25 24.09
CA VAL A 406 -22.94 -14.69 24.12
C VAL A 406 -21.69 -15.40 24.64
N ASP A 407 -21.84 -16.35 25.57
CA ASP A 407 -20.70 -17.15 26.03
C ASP A 407 -20.06 -17.93 24.88
N ASN A 408 -18.73 -17.87 24.78
CA ASN A 408 -17.98 -18.58 23.74
C ASN A 408 -17.86 -20.08 24.09
N THR A 409 -18.98 -20.80 23.99
CA THR A 409 -19.11 -22.23 24.36
C THR A 409 -19.30 -23.17 23.16
N GLY A 410 -19.35 -22.64 21.94
CA GLY A 410 -19.41 -23.42 20.71
C GLY A 410 -20.82 -23.70 20.18
N SER A 411 -21.86 -23.27 20.88
CA SER A 411 -23.24 -23.43 20.44
C SER A 411 -24.16 -22.36 21.01
N TYR A 412 -25.07 -21.85 20.19
CA TYR A 412 -26.09 -20.88 20.63
C TYR A 412 -27.35 -20.96 19.76
N GLU A 413 -28.53 -20.81 20.38
CA GLU A 413 -29.81 -20.72 19.65
C GLU A 413 -30.08 -19.26 19.24
N ILE A 414 -30.09 -19.00 17.94
CA ILE A 414 -30.45 -17.68 17.39
C ILE A 414 -31.90 -17.66 16.94
N THR A 415 -32.46 -16.46 16.79
CA THR A 415 -33.70 -16.22 16.04
C THR A 415 -33.37 -15.43 14.77
N PHE A 416 -33.74 -15.96 13.60
CA PHE A 416 -33.51 -15.23 12.35
C PHE A 416 -34.36 -13.96 12.27
N PRO A 417 -33.84 -12.86 11.70
CA PRO A 417 -34.56 -11.61 11.59
C PRO A 417 -35.71 -11.73 10.59
N ASN A 418 -36.65 -10.79 10.67
CA ASN A 418 -37.76 -10.70 9.73
C ASN A 418 -37.34 -9.97 8.43
N VAL A 419 -36.28 -10.45 7.78
CA VAL A 419 -35.74 -9.91 6.52
C VAL A 419 -35.67 -11.04 5.49
N ALA A 420 -36.27 -10.85 4.32
CA ALA A 420 -36.21 -11.82 3.24
C ALA A 420 -34.86 -11.72 2.51
N THR A 421 -34.22 -12.85 2.23
CA THR A 421 -32.96 -12.89 1.48
C THR A 421 -32.68 -14.29 0.94
N THR A 422 -31.91 -14.39 -0.13
CA THR A 422 -31.29 -15.64 -0.64
C THR A 422 -29.78 -15.66 -0.43
N GLN A 423 -29.25 -14.64 0.24
CA GLN A 423 -27.85 -14.26 0.28
C GLN A 423 -27.34 -14.12 1.73
N GLY A 424 -28.08 -14.71 2.68
CA GLY A 424 -27.82 -14.56 4.10
C GLY A 424 -26.47 -15.14 4.52
N ARG A 425 -25.81 -14.50 5.50
CA ARG A 425 -24.60 -14.98 6.18
C ARG A 425 -24.70 -14.78 7.68
N ILE A 426 -24.04 -15.67 8.43
CA ILE A 426 -23.82 -15.57 9.86
C ILE A 426 -22.33 -15.39 10.11
N MET A 427 -21.98 -14.36 10.89
CA MET A 427 -20.64 -14.14 11.43
C MET A 427 -20.68 -14.36 12.94
N ILE A 428 -19.62 -14.98 13.47
CA ILE A 428 -19.33 -15.00 14.90
C ILE A 428 -18.00 -14.27 15.10
N LYS A 429 -18.03 -13.22 15.93
CA LYS A 429 -16.86 -12.41 16.25
C LYS A 429 -16.79 -12.19 17.78
N PRO A 430 -15.65 -12.41 18.43
CA PRO A 430 -15.45 -12.02 19.83
C PRO A 430 -15.63 -10.53 20.06
N ASP A 431 -16.10 -10.19 21.25
CA ASP A 431 -16.40 -8.81 21.63
C ASP A 431 -15.10 -7.98 21.84
N ASP A 432 -14.03 -8.61 22.31
CA ASP A 432 -12.76 -7.98 22.69
C ASP A 432 -11.55 -8.39 21.84
N ASN A 433 -11.81 -9.00 20.68
CA ASN A 433 -10.79 -9.53 19.77
C ASN A 433 -11.13 -9.27 18.27
N VAL A 434 -10.14 -9.45 17.40
CA VAL A 434 -10.23 -9.15 15.95
C VAL A 434 -10.54 -10.38 15.10
N PHE A 435 -10.30 -11.60 15.59
CA PHE A 435 -10.57 -12.82 14.82
C PHE A 435 -12.08 -13.02 14.62
N LEU A 436 -12.46 -13.73 13.56
CA LEU A 436 -13.86 -14.00 13.23
C LEU A 436 -13.99 -15.25 12.38
N THR A 437 -15.22 -15.75 12.30
CA THR A 437 -15.62 -16.78 11.32
C THR A 437 -16.94 -16.37 10.68
N ILE A 438 -17.09 -16.71 9.40
CA ILE A 438 -18.34 -16.56 8.64
C ILE A 438 -18.70 -17.92 8.07
N ASN A 439 -20.00 -18.28 8.04
CA ASN A 439 -20.44 -19.49 7.39
C ASN A 439 -20.20 -19.41 5.86
N THR A 440 -19.85 -20.53 5.23
CA THR A 440 -19.40 -20.54 3.82
C THR A 440 -20.54 -20.66 2.80
N ALA A 441 -21.77 -20.93 3.25
CA ALA A 441 -22.92 -21.17 2.37
C ALA A 441 -23.98 -20.08 2.48
N ASP A 442 -24.75 -19.87 1.41
CA ASP A 442 -25.88 -18.95 1.41
C ASP A 442 -27.02 -19.46 2.32
N ILE A 443 -27.60 -18.53 3.10
CA ILE A 443 -28.81 -18.76 3.88
C ILE A 443 -29.98 -18.08 3.16
N THR A 444 -31.04 -18.84 2.91
CA THR A 444 -32.29 -18.30 2.37
C THR A 444 -33.31 -18.13 3.50
N LEU A 445 -33.89 -16.93 3.64
CA LEU A 445 -34.96 -16.63 4.58
C LEU A 445 -36.26 -16.32 3.83
N THR A 446 -37.26 -17.20 4.00
CA THR A 446 -38.58 -17.11 3.34
C THR A 446 -39.72 -16.63 4.23
#